data_AF-A0A813EE74-F1
#
_entry.id   AF-A0A813EE74-F1
#
_cell.length_a   1.000
_cell.length_b   1.000
_cell.length_c   1.000
_cell.angle_alpha   90.00
_cell.angle_beta   90.00
_cell.angle_gamma   90.00
#
_symmetry.space_group_name_H-M   'P 1'
#
loop_
_entity.id
_entity.type
_entity.pdbx_description
1 polymer ?
#
loop_
_entity_poly.entity_id
_entity_poly.type
_entity_poly.pdbx_seq_one_letter_code
_entity_poly.pdbx_strand_id
1 'polypeptide(L)'
;MAMAVASALALALALRINVLVLLLLSSSLLLPILNVIAEAATDLPSSCSLTCSCCHSSLTIARMAQQVLATLILALCLSWASAAFNCSLYASTCSGTTGYTAYSSCSDTVAANLGGMACRIYHLGVAAMAGNATEHCPHAAQDATGPCATEVLKSFNCSLYASTCSGTTGYTAYSGCSDTVAANPLGMACRTYHLGVAAMAGNAAEHCPPCRTRSHGLLRYRSS
;
A
#
# COMPACT_ATOMS: atom_id res chain seq x y z
N MET A 1 3.85 2.49 -29.90
CA MET A 1 2.47 3.03 -29.74
C MET A 1 1.46 1.97 -29.27
N ALA A 2 1.43 0.73 -29.79
CA ALA A 2 0.44 -0.28 -29.39
C ALA A 2 0.40 -0.61 -27.88
N MET A 3 1.54 -0.62 -27.18
CA MET A 3 1.58 -0.90 -25.73
C MET A 3 1.00 0.24 -24.86
N ALA A 4 1.03 1.49 -25.33
CA ALA A 4 0.46 2.62 -24.58
C ALA A 4 -1.08 2.61 -24.61
N VAL A 5 -1.68 2.13 -25.71
CA VAL A 5 -3.14 2.07 -25.89
C VAL A 5 -3.75 0.96 -25.03
N ALA A 6 -3.07 -0.19 -24.92
CA ALA A 6 -3.51 -1.29 -24.06
C ALA A 6 -3.52 -0.90 -22.57
N SER A 7 -2.52 -0.15 -22.12
CA SER A 7 -2.43 0.29 -20.73
C SER A 7 -3.49 1.35 -20.38
N ALA A 8 -3.78 2.27 -21.29
CA ALA A 8 -4.85 3.27 -21.11
C ALA A 8 -6.24 2.64 -21.09
N LEU A 9 -6.49 1.62 -21.93
CA LEU A 9 -7.77 0.92 -21.98
C LEU A 9 -8.01 0.07 -20.72
N ALA A 10 -6.97 -0.60 -20.20
CA ALA A 10 -7.05 -1.34 -18.95
C ALA A 10 -7.34 -0.42 -17.75
N LEU A 11 -6.71 0.76 -17.70
CA LEU A 11 -6.94 1.74 -16.64
C LEU A 11 -8.36 2.35 -16.73
N ALA A 12 -8.84 2.67 -17.93
CA ALA A 12 -10.19 3.17 -18.14
C ALA A 12 -11.27 2.13 -17.79
N LEU A 13 -11.02 0.85 -18.07
CA LEU A 13 -11.94 -0.23 -17.71
C LEU A 13 -11.94 -0.46 -16.19
N ALA A 14 -10.79 -0.42 -15.53
CA ALA A 14 -10.68 -0.51 -14.08
C ALA A 14 -11.36 0.66 -13.36
N LEU A 15 -11.23 1.90 -13.87
CA LEU A 15 -11.97 3.06 -13.33
C LEU A 15 -13.48 2.91 -13.48
N ARG A 16 -13.96 2.42 -14.64
CA ARG A 16 -15.40 2.22 -14.88
C ARG A 16 -16.00 1.15 -13.97
N ILE A 17 -15.26 0.07 -13.72
CA ILE A 17 -15.69 -1.00 -12.80
C ILE A 17 -15.75 -0.48 -11.36
N ASN A 18 -14.74 0.27 -10.91
CA ASN A 18 -14.74 0.84 -9.56
C ASN A 18 -15.86 1.87 -9.34
N VAL A 19 -16.15 2.73 -10.32
CA VAL A 19 -17.26 3.70 -10.23
C VAL A 19 -18.62 3.00 -10.21
N LEU A 20 -18.81 1.95 -11.02
CA LEU A 20 -20.06 1.18 -11.02
C LEU A 20 -20.26 0.44 -9.69
N VAL A 21 -19.20 -0.15 -9.14
CA VAL A 21 -19.22 -0.82 -7.83
C VAL A 21 -19.51 0.17 -6.71
N LEU A 22 -18.89 1.36 -6.71
CA LEU A 22 -19.16 2.41 -5.73
C LEU A 22 -20.60 2.94 -5.84
N LEU A 23 -21.11 3.12 -7.06
CA LEU A 23 -22.50 3.52 -7.30
C LEU A 23 -23.47 2.45 -6.80
N LEU A 24 -23.19 1.16 -7.03
CA LEU A 24 -23.99 0.05 -6.51
C LEU A 24 -23.97 -0.03 -4.98
N LEU A 25 -22.81 0.16 -4.34
CA LEU A 25 -22.64 0.18 -2.88
C LEU A 25 -23.28 1.39 -2.21
N SER A 26 -23.27 2.55 -2.88
CA SER A 26 -23.86 3.80 -2.39
C SER A 26 -25.36 3.89 -2.65
N SER A 27 -25.88 3.10 -3.59
CA SER A 27 -27.31 3.02 -3.86
C SER A 27 -28.00 2.13 -2.82
N SER A 28 -29.13 2.60 -2.28
CA SER A 28 -30.01 1.90 -1.34
C SER A 28 -30.60 0.58 -1.87
N LEU A 29 -30.07 0.06 -2.98
CA LEU A 29 -30.42 -1.18 -3.65
C LEU A 29 -29.63 -2.39 -3.12
N LEU A 30 -28.46 -2.18 -2.50
CA LEU A 30 -27.69 -3.30 -1.95
C LEU A 30 -28.32 -3.88 -0.67
N LEU A 31 -28.87 -3.03 0.19
CA LEU A 31 -29.60 -3.45 1.40
C LEU A 31 -30.79 -4.37 1.10
N PRO A 32 -31.71 -4.04 0.17
CA PRO A 32 -32.84 -4.92 -0.13
C PRO A 32 -32.40 -6.23 -0.80
N ILE A 33 -31.33 -6.24 -1.60
CA ILE A 33 -30.79 -7.50 -2.16
C ILE A 33 -30.22 -8.38 -1.06
N LEU A 34 -29.45 -7.82 -0.11
CA LEU A 34 -28.95 -8.56 1.04
C LEU A 34 -30.08 -9.07 1.94
N ASN A 35 -31.16 -8.28 2.10
CA ASN A 35 -32.34 -8.67 2.88
C ASN A 35 -33.09 -9.85 2.23
N VAL A 36 -33.27 -9.82 0.89
CA VAL A 36 -33.88 -10.92 0.13
C VAL A 36 -33.04 -12.20 0.20
N ILE A 37 -31.70 -12.09 0.17
CA ILE A 37 -30.81 -13.25 0.31
C ILE A 37 -30.87 -13.82 1.74
N ALA A 38 -31.01 -12.97 2.77
CA ALA A 38 -31.14 -13.40 4.16
C ALA A 38 -32.47 -14.11 4.43
N GLU A 39 -33.59 -13.59 3.91
CA GLU A 39 -34.91 -14.24 4.01
C GLU A 39 -34.97 -15.59 3.29
N ALA A 40 -34.34 -15.69 2.11
CA ALA A 40 -34.27 -16.95 1.37
C ALA A 40 -33.47 -18.06 2.09
N ALA A 41 -32.60 -17.70 3.05
CA ALA A 41 -31.81 -18.65 3.82
C ALA A 41 -32.56 -19.22 5.05
N THR A 42 -33.60 -18.53 5.55
CA THR A 42 -34.34 -18.93 6.76
C THR A 42 -35.53 -19.83 6.49
N ASP A 43 -36.02 -19.89 5.25
CA ASP A 43 -37.21 -20.65 4.86
C ASP A 43 -36.92 -22.06 4.31
N LEU A 44 -35.78 -22.68 4.66
CA LEU A 44 -35.60 -24.10 4.33
C LEU A 44 -36.43 -24.98 5.29
N PRO A 45 -37.47 -25.68 4.80
CA PRO A 45 -38.23 -26.59 5.65
C PRO A 45 -37.33 -27.72 6.14
N SER A 46 -37.33 -27.95 7.45
CA SER A 46 -36.55 -28.98 8.16
C SER A 46 -36.86 -30.43 7.74
N SER A 47 -37.80 -30.62 6.81
CA SER A 47 -38.25 -31.91 6.28
C SER A 47 -37.71 -32.25 4.89
N CYS A 48 -36.84 -31.43 4.27
CA CYS A 48 -36.25 -31.80 2.97
C CYS A 48 -35.09 -32.80 3.13
N SER A 49 -35.36 -34.08 2.82
CA SER A 49 -34.33 -35.10 2.73
C SER A 49 -33.40 -34.83 1.53
N LEU A 50 -32.08 -34.93 1.76
CA LEU A 50 -30.99 -34.60 0.82
C LEU A 50 -31.01 -35.39 -0.51
N THR A 51 -31.91 -36.36 -0.67
CA THR A 51 -32.06 -37.18 -1.87
C THR A 51 -33.11 -36.67 -2.86
N CYS A 52 -33.89 -35.64 -2.53
CA CYS A 52 -34.88 -35.08 -3.45
C CYS A 52 -34.23 -34.13 -4.48
N SER A 53 -34.40 -34.42 -5.77
CA SER A 53 -33.80 -33.67 -6.88
C SER A 53 -34.16 -32.18 -6.88
N CYS A 54 -35.29 -31.78 -6.28
CA CYS A 54 -35.71 -30.39 -6.16
C CYS A 54 -34.90 -29.60 -5.12
N CYS A 55 -34.42 -30.27 -4.06
CA CYS A 55 -33.59 -29.64 -3.02
C CYS A 55 -32.11 -29.54 -3.44
N HIS A 56 -31.66 -30.31 -4.44
CA HIS A 56 -30.30 -30.21 -5.00
C HIS A 56 -30.08 -28.92 -5.83
N SER A 57 -31.08 -28.52 -6.62
CA SER A 57 -31.00 -27.30 -7.44
C SER A 57 -30.95 -26.03 -6.57
N SER A 58 -31.78 -25.95 -5.52
CA SER A 58 -31.79 -24.81 -4.59
C SER A 58 -30.48 -24.69 -3.80
N LEU A 59 -29.93 -25.83 -3.35
CA LEU A 59 -28.64 -25.85 -2.66
C LEU A 59 -27.48 -25.40 -3.57
N THR A 60 -27.55 -25.74 -4.86
CA THR A 60 -26.54 -25.33 -5.84
C THR A 60 -26.59 -23.82 -6.09
N ILE A 61 -27.79 -23.24 -6.23
CA ILE A 61 -27.98 -21.80 -6.40
C ILE A 61 -27.48 -21.01 -5.17
N ALA A 62 -27.80 -21.48 -3.95
CA ALA A 62 -27.31 -20.86 -2.72
C ALA A 62 -25.77 -20.87 -2.61
N ARG A 63 -25.13 -21.99 -3.01
CA ARG A 63 -23.66 -22.10 -3.05
C ARG A 63 -23.04 -21.17 -4.09
N MET A 64 -23.64 -21.03 -5.27
CA MET A 64 -23.17 -20.08 -6.28
C MET A 64 -23.30 -18.63 -5.80
N ALA A 65 -24.41 -18.28 -5.14
CA ALA A 65 -24.61 -16.95 -4.57
C ALA A 65 -23.58 -16.62 -3.48
N GLN A 66 -23.26 -17.58 -2.59
CA GLN A 66 -22.20 -17.41 -1.60
C GLN A 66 -20.81 -17.25 -2.23
N GLN A 67 -20.50 -17.99 -3.30
CA GLN A 67 -19.22 -17.84 -4.01
C GLN A 67 -19.11 -16.48 -4.72
N VAL A 68 -20.18 -15.99 -5.34
CA VAL A 68 -20.21 -14.66 -5.96
C VAL A 68 -20.06 -13.56 -4.92
N LEU A 69 -20.75 -13.66 -3.78
CA LEU A 69 -20.64 -12.67 -2.71
C LEU A 69 -19.23 -12.66 -2.09
N ALA A 70 -18.65 -13.84 -1.82
CA ALA A 70 -17.30 -13.94 -1.27
C ALA A 70 -16.24 -13.37 -2.23
N THR A 71 -16.38 -13.62 -3.54
CA THR A 71 -15.47 -13.05 -4.56
C THR A 71 -15.64 -11.54 -4.69
N LEU A 72 -16.86 -11.02 -4.58
CA LEU A 72 -17.11 -9.57 -4.60
C LEU A 72 -16.51 -8.87 -3.37
N ILE A 73 -16.70 -9.44 -2.17
CA ILE A 73 -16.14 -8.92 -0.92
C ILE A 73 -14.62 -8.95 -0.98
N LEU A 74 -14.02 -10.05 -1.46
CA LEU A 74 -12.57 -10.14 -1.60
C LEU A 74 -12.04 -9.11 -2.61
N ALA A 75 -12.70 -8.95 -3.77
CA ALA A 75 -12.34 -7.93 -4.76
C ALA A 75 -12.44 -6.50 -4.23
N LEU A 76 -13.47 -6.21 -3.41
CA LEU A 76 -13.56 -4.97 -2.66
C LEU A 76 -12.38 -4.86 -1.70
N CYS A 77 -12.18 -5.78 -0.77
CA CYS A 77 -11.11 -5.69 0.22
C CYS A 77 -9.72 -5.51 -0.42
N LEU A 78 -9.46 -6.10 -1.59
CA LEU A 78 -8.23 -5.88 -2.36
C LEU A 78 -8.14 -4.49 -3.01
N SER A 79 -9.25 -3.83 -3.32
CA SER A 79 -9.25 -2.46 -3.87
C SER A 79 -9.05 -1.37 -2.81
N TRP A 80 -9.25 -1.70 -1.52
CA TRP A 80 -8.85 -0.85 -0.39
C TRP A 80 -7.42 -1.13 0.10
N ALA A 81 -6.69 -2.04 -0.53
CA ALA A 81 -5.26 -2.11 -0.35
C ALA A 81 -4.70 -0.74 -0.74
N SER A 82 -4.31 0.04 0.28
CA SER A 82 -3.90 1.43 0.17
C SER A 82 -2.89 1.50 -0.98
N ALA A 83 -3.25 2.18 -2.06
CA ALA A 83 -2.41 2.23 -3.24
C ALA A 83 -1.02 2.69 -2.81
N ALA A 84 -0.01 1.84 -2.92
CA ALA A 84 1.33 2.20 -2.50
C ALA A 84 1.79 3.41 -3.34
N PHE A 85 2.51 4.35 -2.71
CA PHE A 85 3.02 5.51 -3.42
C PHE A 85 3.93 5.07 -4.58
N ASN A 86 3.57 5.44 -5.81
CA ASN A 86 4.21 4.93 -7.01
C ASN A 86 5.39 5.83 -7.42
N CYS A 87 6.59 5.39 -7.09
CA CYS A 87 7.85 6.09 -7.37
C CYS A 87 8.06 6.41 -8.86
N SER A 88 7.71 5.46 -9.75
CA SER A 88 7.85 5.66 -11.19
C SER A 88 6.84 6.67 -11.71
N LEU A 89 5.62 6.66 -11.19
CA LEU A 89 4.59 7.64 -11.51
C LEU A 89 5.02 9.03 -11.02
N TYR A 90 5.52 9.16 -9.79
CA TYR A 90 6.02 10.44 -9.28
C TYR A 90 7.15 11.01 -10.16
N ALA A 91 8.15 10.20 -10.49
CA ALA A 91 9.25 10.64 -11.35
C ALA A 91 8.77 11.07 -12.75
N SER A 92 7.92 10.27 -13.40
CA SER A 92 7.42 10.57 -14.75
C SER A 92 6.47 11.76 -14.78
N THR A 93 5.58 11.90 -13.79
CA THR A 93 4.61 13.01 -13.71
C THR A 93 5.25 14.32 -13.28
N CYS A 94 6.17 14.30 -12.31
CA CYS A 94 6.62 15.50 -11.63
C CYS A 94 7.98 16.04 -12.09
N SER A 95 8.79 15.28 -12.84
CA SER A 95 10.16 15.69 -13.24
C SER A 95 10.25 17.00 -14.03
N GLY A 96 9.16 17.45 -14.67
CA GLY A 96 9.08 18.72 -15.38
C GLY A 96 8.53 19.91 -14.57
N THR A 97 8.15 19.68 -13.31
CA THR A 97 7.57 20.73 -12.45
C THR A 97 8.65 21.50 -11.69
N THR A 98 8.44 22.80 -11.47
CA THR A 98 9.31 23.62 -10.62
C THR A 98 9.34 23.05 -9.19
N GLY A 99 10.54 22.87 -8.62
CA GLY A 99 10.71 22.33 -7.27
C GLY A 99 10.68 20.80 -7.20
N TYR A 100 10.62 20.10 -8.34
CA TYR A 100 10.78 18.65 -8.36
C TYR A 100 12.09 18.22 -7.71
N THR A 101 11.99 17.31 -6.75
CA THR A 101 13.13 16.61 -6.16
C THR A 101 12.80 15.13 -6.19
N ALA A 102 13.63 14.34 -6.86
CA ALA A 102 13.48 12.89 -6.88
C ALA A 102 13.61 12.34 -5.45
N TYR A 103 12.74 11.38 -5.10
CA TYR A 103 12.94 10.61 -3.88
C TYR A 103 14.23 9.81 -4.01
N SER A 104 15.18 10.15 -3.16
CA SER A 104 16.51 9.54 -3.13
C SER A 104 16.52 8.01 -3.04
N SER A 105 15.63 7.46 -2.19
CA SER A 105 15.44 6.02 -1.99
C SER A 105 13.94 5.72 -1.90
N CYS A 106 13.21 6.01 -2.97
CA CYS A 106 11.73 6.00 -2.95
C CYS A 106 11.11 4.70 -2.42
N SER A 107 11.61 3.52 -2.84
CA SER A 107 11.13 2.22 -2.36
C SER A 107 11.24 2.09 -0.84
N ASP A 108 12.37 2.52 -0.29
CA ASP A 108 12.65 2.43 1.14
C ASP A 108 11.82 3.44 1.93
N THR A 109 11.60 4.63 1.37
CA THR A 109 10.69 5.63 1.95
C THR A 109 9.27 5.09 2.03
N VAL A 110 8.76 4.48 0.96
CA VAL A 110 7.43 3.85 0.93
C VAL A 110 7.35 2.74 1.97
N ALA A 111 8.36 1.87 2.03
CA ALA A 111 8.41 0.76 2.97
C ALA A 111 8.48 1.22 4.44
N ALA A 112 9.25 2.26 4.74
CA ALA A 112 9.30 2.84 6.09
C ALA A 112 7.97 3.49 6.50
N ASN A 113 7.19 3.98 5.52
CA ASN A 113 5.95 4.72 5.72
C ASN A 113 4.71 3.92 5.31
N LEU A 114 4.71 2.60 5.51
CA LEU A 114 3.50 1.78 5.36
C LEU A 114 2.38 2.35 6.23
N GLY A 115 1.27 2.73 5.60
CA GLY A 115 0.11 3.37 6.23
C GLY A 115 0.23 4.89 6.47
N GLY A 116 1.35 5.53 6.12
CA GLY A 116 1.65 6.94 6.45
C GLY A 116 1.91 7.84 5.24
N MET A 117 1.43 7.47 4.04
CA MET A 117 1.62 8.27 2.81
C MET A 117 0.31 8.64 2.10
N ALA A 118 -0.84 8.55 2.78
CA ALA A 118 -2.16 8.62 2.14
C ALA A 118 -2.40 9.96 1.42
N CYS A 119 -1.99 11.08 2.01
CA CYS A 119 -2.11 12.41 1.41
C CYS A 119 -1.25 12.50 0.14
N ARG A 120 0.02 12.06 0.21
CA ARG A 120 0.94 12.05 -0.92
C ARG A 120 0.48 11.15 -2.05
N ILE A 121 -0.07 9.97 -1.72
CA ILE A 121 -0.64 9.02 -2.69
C ILE A 121 -1.80 9.68 -3.44
N TYR A 122 -2.73 10.31 -2.71
CA TYR A 122 -3.85 11.03 -3.31
C TYR A 122 -3.38 12.13 -4.27
N HIS A 123 -2.50 13.02 -3.80
CA HIS A 123 -2.03 14.12 -4.64
C HIS A 123 -1.20 13.67 -5.84
N LEU A 124 -0.45 12.58 -5.72
CA LEU A 124 0.21 11.96 -6.88
C LEU A 124 -0.81 11.46 -7.91
N GLY A 125 -1.90 10.85 -7.44
CA GLY A 125 -3.00 10.42 -8.31
C GLY A 125 -3.64 11.58 -9.09
N VAL A 126 -3.87 12.71 -8.41
CA VAL A 126 -4.41 13.92 -9.06
C VAL A 126 -3.39 14.55 -10.00
N ALA A 127 -2.10 14.60 -9.62
CA ALA A 127 -1.02 15.13 -10.44
C ALA A 127 -0.87 14.38 -11.77
N ALA A 128 -1.13 13.07 -11.78
CA ALA A 128 -1.08 12.25 -12.99
C ALA A 128 -2.18 12.56 -14.02
N MET A 129 -3.19 13.35 -13.64
CA MET A 129 -4.22 13.84 -14.57
C MET A 129 -3.67 15.00 -15.41
N ALA A 130 -4.10 15.11 -16.66
CA ALA A 130 -3.61 16.13 -17.58
C ALA A 130 -3.82 17.56 -17.03
N GLY A 131 -2.75 18.36 -17.01
CA GLY A 131 -2.78 19.76 -16.55
C GLY A 131 -2.58 19.98 -15.05
N ASN A 132 -2.54 18.92 -14.23
CA ASN A 132 -2.57 19.01 -12.77
C ASN A 132 -1.19 18.88 -12.08
N ALA A 133 -0.14 18.53 -12.83
CA ALA A 133 1.17 18.23 -12.25
C ALA A 133 1.75 19.41 -11.44
N THR A 134 1.72 20.64 -11.98
CA THR A 134 2.32 21.82 -11.34
C THR A 134 1.74 22.10 -9.95
N GLU A 135 0.43 21.95 -9.77
CA GLU A 135 -0.25 22.25 -8.50
C GLU A 135 -0.08 21.11 -7.47
N HIS A 136 -0.05 19.86 -7.91
CA HIS A 136 -0.14 18.72 -7.00
C HIS A 136 1.19 17.99 -6.74
N CYS A 137 2.18 18.11 -7.63
CA CYS A 137 3.50 17.52 -7.41
C CYS A 137 4.22 18.02 -6.15
N PRO A 138 4.14 19.30 -5.74
CA PRO A 138 4.72 19.78 -4.48
C PRO A 138 4.15 19.08 -3.23
N HIS A 139 2.89 18.63 -3.28
CA HIS A 139 2.25 17.94 -2.16
C HIS A 139 2.64 16.45 -2.09
N ALA A 140 3.07 15.87 -3.21
CA ALA A 140 3.56 14.49 -3.29
C ALA A 140 5.09 14.38 -3.05
N ALA A 141 5.83 15.49 -3.09
CA ALA A 141 7.28 15.54 -2.95
C ALA A 141 7.78 15.11 -1.58
N GLN A 142 8.99 14.54 -1.46
CA GLN A 142 9.55 14.03 -0.20
C GLN A 142 9.47 15.07 0.94
N ASP A 143 9.89 16.30 0.65
CA ASP A 143 9.59 17.48 1.48
C ASP A 143 8.32 18.14 0.95
N ALA A 144 7.16 17.72 1.48
CA ALA A 144 5.87 18.14 0.94
C ALA A 144 5.47 19.51 1.49
N THR A 145 4.97 20.37 0.61
CA THR A 145 4.35 21.64 0.99
C THR A 145 2.82 21.51 1.01
N GLY A 146 2.12 22.55 1.49
CA GLY A 146 0.66 22.60 1.42
C GLY A 146 -0.01 21.50 2.27
N PRO A 147 -1.14 20.90 1.84
CA PRO A 147 -1.99 20.08 2.71
C PRO A 147 -1.31 18.81 3.23
N CYS A 148 -0.24 18.32 2.57
CA CYS A 148 0.50 17.13 3.02
C CYS A 148 1.72 17.44 3.89
N ALA A 149 1.98 18.71 4.24
CA ALA A 149 3.15 19.07 5.07
C ALA A 149 3.11 18.43 6.47
N THR A 150 1.93 18.08 6.96
CA THR A 150 1.75 17.37 8.24
C THR A 150 2.00 15.86 8.15
N GLU A 151 2.08 15.31 6.94
CA GLU A 151 2.43 13.91 6.71
C GLU A 151 3.94 13.74 6.78
N VAL A 152 4.46 13.67 8.01
CA VAL A 152 5.89 13.52 8.28
C VAL A 152 6.33 12.11 7.90
N LEU A 153 7.21 12.02 6.90
CA LEU A 153 7.86 10.76 6.56
C LEU A 153 8.78 10.35 7.71
N LYS A 154 8.70 9.08 8.14
CA LYS A 154 9.54 8.53 9.18
C LYS A 154 11.01 8.69 8.81
N SER A 155 11.74 9.38 9.67
CA SER A 155 13.20 9.43 9.67
C SER A 155 13.76 8.34 10.59
N PHE A 156 15.05 8.05 10.47
CA PHE A 156 15.70 7.10 11.34
C PHE A 156 15.71 7.64 12.78
N ASN A 157 15.09 6.89 13.69
CA ASN A 157 14.99 7.28 15.09
C ASN A 157 16.12 6.64 15.89
N CYS A 158 17.12 7.44 16.25
CA CYS A 158 18.29 7.03 17.02
C CYS A 158 17.95 6.41 18.38
N SER A 159 16.98 6.99 19.08
CA SER A 159 16.54 6.49 20.40
C SER A 159 15.84 5.13 20.27
N LEU A 160 14.99 4.98 19.26
CA LEU A 160 14.35 3.70 18.95
C LEU A 160 15.38 2.65 18.54
N TYR A 161 16.38 3.01 17.74
CA TYR A 161 17.48 2.10 17.40
C TYR A 161 18.19 1.60 18.64
N ALA A 162 18.59 2.50 19.54
CA ALA A 162 19.28 2.11 20.76
C ALA A 162 18.40 1.21 21.64
N SER A 163 17.12 1.55 21.85
CA SER A 163 16.23 0.75 22.70
C SER A 163 15.86 -0.60 22.09
N THR A 164 15.60 -0.66 20.78
CA THR A 164 15.22 -1.91 20.09
C THR A 164 16.42 -2.83 19.88
N CYS A 165 17.61 -2.28 19.61
CA CYS A 165 18.74 -3.06 19.10
C CYS A 165 19.88 -3.31 20.08
N SER A 166 19.92 -2.63 21.24
CA SER A 166 21.02 -2.75 22.21
C SER A 166 21.29 -4.16 22.73
N GLY A 167 20.28 -5.05 22.73
CA GLY A 167 20.42 -6.45 23.13
C GLY A 167 20.90 -7.40 22.01
N THR A 168 21.13 -6.90 20.80
CA THR A 168 21.47 -7.74 19.64
C THR A 168 22.98 -7.92 19.50
N THR A 169 23.41 -9.12 19.07
CA THR A 169 24.83 -9.41 18.86
C THR A 169 25.39 -8.52 17.75
N GLY A 170 26.48 -7.79 18.03
CA GLY A 170 27.09 -6.87 17.07
C GLY A 170 26.47 -5.48 17.03
N TYR A 171 25.56 -5.16 17.97
CA TYR A 171 25.10 -3.79 18.17
C TYR A 171 26.28 -2.86 18.46
N THR A 172 26.33 -1.75 17.73
CA THR A 172 27.22 -0.62 18.00
C THR A 172 26.37 0.62 18.03
N ALA A 173 26.36 1.31 19.17
CA ALA A 173 25.69 2.61 19.27
C ALA A 173 26.38 3.60 18.33
N TYR A 174 25.60 4.39 17.59
CA TYR A 174 26.15 5.53 16.86
C TYR A 174 26.49 6.64 17.86
N SER A 175 27.78 6.84 18.16
CA SER A 175 28.24 7.89 19.06
C SER A 175 27.87 9.32 18.61
N GLY A 176 27.55 9.49 17.32
CA GLY A 176 26.96 10.70 16.74
C GLY A 176 25.79 10.33 15.82
N CYS A 177 24.73 9.73 16.37
CA CYS A 177 23.63 9.23 15.56
C CYS A 177 22.95 10.32 14.72
N SER A 178 22.69 11.50 15.30
CA SER A 178 22.15 12.66 14.59
C SER A 178 23.03 13.05 13.40
N ASP A 179 24.34 13.12 13.61
CA ASP A 179 25.31 13.54 12.60
C ASP A 179 25.42 12.47 11.50
N THR A 180 25.35 11.19 11.88
CA THR A 180 25.31 10.07 10.94
C THR A 180 24.07 10.13 10.06
N VAL A 181 22.89 10.38 10.65
CA VAL A 181 21.63 10.52 9.92
C VAL A 181 21.68 11.74 8.99
N ALA A 182 22.18 12.87 9.48
CA ALA A 182 22.32 14.11 8.72
C ALA A 182 23.33 13.98 7.57
N ALA A 183 24.42 13.25 7.77
CA ALA A 183 25.43 12.99 6.74
C ALA A 183 24.98 11.91 5.73
N ASN A 184 24.00 11.08 6.06
CA ASN A 184 23.53 9.97 5.23
C ASN A 184 22.01 9.99 4.98
N PRO A 185 21.43 11.12 4.55
CA PRO A 185 19.96 11.25 4.44
C PRO A 185 19.35 10.19 3.50
N LEU A 186 20.10 9.73 2.49
CA LEU A 186 19.66 8.70 1.54
C LEU A 186 19.89 7.27 2.07
N GLY A 187 20.94 7.08 2.87
CA GLY A 187 21.39 5.76 3.35
C GLY A 187 20.64 5.27 4.59
N MET A 188 19.86 6.15 5.23
CA MET A 188 19.12 5.78 6.43
C MET A 188 17.77 5.14 6.13
N ALA A 189 17.25 5.19 4.90
CA ALA A 189 15.92 4.67 4.58
C ALA A 189 15.78 3.15 4.81
N CYS A 190 16.73 2.33 4.30
CA CYS A 190 16.85 0.89 4.62
C CYS A 190 16.83 0.65 6.14
N ARG A 191 17.62 1.44 6.88
CA ARG A 191 17.75 1.31 8.33
C ARG A 191 16.47 1.70 9.06
N THR A 192 15.77 2.73 8.61
CA THR A 192 14.48 3.16 9.16
C THR A 192 13.43 2.08 8.98
N TYR A 193 13.37 1.45 7.80
CA TYR A 193 12.46 0.34 7.55
C TYR A 193 12.73 -0.82 8.49
N HIS A 194 13.97 -1.32 8.53
CA HIS A 194 14.33 -2.45 9.37
C HIS A 194 14.13 -2.18 10.85
N LEU A 195 14.44 -0.95 11.30
CA LEU A 195 14.15 -0.54 12.66
C LEU A 195 12.64 -0.56 12.97
N GLY A 196 11.82 -0.11 12.03
CA GLY A 196 10.36 -0.19 12.16
C GLY A 196 9.87 -1.62 12.29
N VAL A 197 10.38 -2.54 11.46
CA VAL A 197 10.03 -3.97 11.54
C VAL A 197 10.49 -4.57 12.88
N ALA A 198 11.74 -4.33 13.28
CA ALA A 198 12.30 -4.80 14.54
C ALA A 198 11.45 -4.38 15.76
N ALA A 199 10.99 -3.13 15.77
CA ALA A 199 10.19 -2.58 16.85
C ALA A 199 8.76 -3.17 16.92
N MET A 200 8.18 -3.57 15.78
CA MET A 200 6.82 -4.12 15.72
C MET A 200 6.76 -5.62 15.96
N ALA A 201 7.70 -6.38 15.40
CA ALA A 201 7.65 -7.84 15.39
C ALA A 201 8.50 -8.49 16.50
N GLY A 202 9.22 -7.71 17.31
CA GLY A 202 10.08 -8.23 18.38
C GLY A 202 11.28 -9.03 17.87
N ASN A 203 11.56 -8.97 16.57
CA ASN A 203 12.57 -9.74 15.85
C ASN A 203 13.83 -8.90 15.61
N ALA A 204 14.31 -8.27 16.70
CA ALA A 204 15.48 -7.41 16.67
C ALA A 204 16.72 -8.15 16.15
N ALA A 205 16.87 -9.44 16.45
CA ALA A 205 18.01 -10.24 16.00
C ALA A 205 18.16 -10.29 14.47
N GLU A 206 17.05 -10.29 13.71
CA GLU A 206 17.07 -10.33 12.25
C GLU A 206 17.22 -8.96 11.59
N HIS A 207 16.74 -7.89 12.23
CA HIS A 207 16.60 -6.58 11.60
C HIS A 207 17.46 -5.45 12.18
N CYS A 208 17.98 -5.61 13.40
CA CYS A 208 18.95 -4.69 13.99
C CYS A 208 20.41 -4.84 13.52
N PRO A 209 20.88 -6.01 13.03
CA PRO A 209 22.20 -6.09 12.42
C PRO A 209 22.32 -5.02 11.33
N PRO A 210 23.54 -4.51 11.03
CA PRO A 210 23.70 -3.53 9.96
C PRO A 210 22.98 -4.05 8.71
N CYS A 211 22.30 -3.16 7.95
CA CYS A 211 21.91 -3.45 6.56
C CYS A 211 23.21 -3.88 5.88
N ARG A 212 23.56 -5.17 5.95
CA ARG A 212 24.44 -5.79 5.00
C ARG A 212 23.72 -5.46 3.74
N THR A 213 24.35 -4.68 2.88
CA THR A 213 23.96 -4.58 1.50
C THR A 213 23.87 -6.02 1.03
N ARG A 214 22.69 -6.64 1.17
CA ARG A 214 22.31 -7.76 0.35
C ARG A 214 22.24 -7.08 -0.99
N SER A 215 23.40 -7.00 -1.62
CA SER A 215 23.53 -6.98 -3.05
C SER A 215 22.56 -8.04 -3.51
N HIS A 216 21.36 -7.62 -3.90
CA HIS A 216 20.62 -8.30 -4.93
C HIS A 216 21.58 -8.34 -6.12
N GLY A 217 22.44 -9.38 -6.18
CA GLY A 217 23.23 -9.74 -7.33
C GLY A 217 24.53 -8.99 -7.66
N LEU A 218 24.84 -7.76 -7.22
CA LEU A 218 26.07 -7.10 -7.70
C LEU A 218 26.91 -6.36 -6.64
N LEU A 219 28.20 -6.72 -6.63
CA LEU A 219 29.38 -6.05 -6.09
C LEU A 219 29.57 -6.04 -4.55
N ARG A 220 30.47 -6.93 -4.13
CA ARG A 220 31.17 -6.89 -2.84
C ARG A 220 32.06 -5.63 -2.79
N TYR A 221 31.69 -4.62 -2.01
CA TYR A 221 32.68 -3.68 -1.51
C TYR A 221 33.32 -4.28 -0.26
N ARG A 222 34.57 -4.71 -0.39
CA ARG A 222 35.38 -5.27 0.68
C ARG A 222 36.00 -4.08 1.42
N SER A 223 35.44 -3.69 2.56
CA SER A 223 36.10 -2.75 3.46
C SER A 223 37.23 -3.49 4.17
N SER A 224 38.46 -3.07 3.84
CA SER A 224 39.71 -3.29 4.59
C SER A 224 39.62 -2.77 6.02
#